data_AF-A0A4Q9VQT1-F1
#
_entry.id   AF-A0A4Q9VQT1-F1
#
_cell.length_a   1.000
_cell.length_b   1.000
_cell.length_c   1.000
_cell.angle_alpha   90.00
_cell.angle_beta   90.00
_cell.angle_gamma   90.00
#
_symmetry.space_group_name_H-M   'P 1'
#
loop_
_entity.id
_entity.type
_entity.pdbx_description
1 polymer ?
#
loop_
_entity_poly.entity_id
_entity_poly.type
_entity_poly.pdbx_seq_one_letter_code
_entity_poly.pdbx_strand_id
1 'polypeptide(L)'
;MARSRTDTDEVVLTLLKGAPTPMSAYQVLDRLRPEGIQSPPIVYRALERLEKAGQIHRLEGLNAYFACCGRDHHTVGTVFAVCTGCRRVEEWSCEGIDDLLGGAAAKAGFAPVGRIVEVRGLCAICRGAARPEDAHGLTAHGPGCECGHGSEG
;
A
#
# COMPACT_ATOMS: atom_id res chain seq x y z
N MET A 1 -3.30 17.66 -25.85
CA MET A 1 -4.64 17.07 -25.64
C MET A 1 -4.80 16.80 -24.16
N ALA A 2 -5.89 17.25 -23.52
CA ALA A 2 -6.11 17.01 -22.10
C ALA A 2 -6.54 15.54 -21.89
N ARG A 3 -5.83 14.80 -21.04
CA ARG A 3 -6.18 13.42 -20.66
C ARG A 3 -7.50 13.39 -19.91
N SER A 4 -8.28 12.32 -20.06
CA SER A 4 -9.50 12.10 -19.30
C SER A 4 -9.16 11.78 -17.84
N ARG A 5 -10.15 11.88 -16.95
CA ARG A 5 -9.98 11.62 -15.52
C ARG A 5 -9.64 10.15 -15.25
N THR A 6 -10.26 9.23 -15.98
CA THR A 6 -10.04 7.78 -15.91
C THR A 6 -8.63 7.42 -16.38
N ASP A 7 -8.16 8.08 -17.44
CA ASP A 7 -6.80 7.87 -17.99
C ASP A 7 -5.71 8.21 -16.96
N THR A 8 -5.98 9.17 -16.07
CA THR A 8 -5.01 9.57 -15.03
C THR A 8 -4.94 8.51 -13.92
N ASP A 9 -6.09 7.96 -13.52
CA ASP A 9 -6.16 6.96 -12.45
C ASP A 9 -5.48 5.66 -12.85
N GLU A 10 -5.73 5.21 -14.08
CA GLU A 10 -5.09 4.00 -14.64
C GLU A 10 -3.57 4.13 -14.70
N VAL A 11 -3.07 5.30 -15.09
CA VAL A 11 -1.63 5.56 -15.19
C VAL A 11 -0.97 5.62 -13.81
N VAL A 12 -1.61 6.29 -12.84
CA VAL A 12 -1.14 6.29 -11.44
C VAL A 12 -1.12 4.87 -10.86
N LEU A 13 -2.19 4.11 -11.08
CA LEU A 13 -2.29 2.74 -10.58
C LEU A 13 -1.23 1.83 -11.22
N THR A 14 -1.02 1.95 -12.54
CA THR A 14 0.00 1.18 -13.27
C THR A 14 1.40 1.50 -12.75
N LEU A 15 1.70 2.78 -12.51
CA LEU A 15 2.96 3.20 -11.92
C LEU A 15 3.17 2.59 -10.52
N LEU A 16 2.15 2.63 -9.66
CA LEU A 16 2.25 2.08 -8.30
C LEU A 16 2.37 0.56 -8.29
N LYS A 17 1.70 -0.16 -9.21
CA LYS A 17 1.86 -1.62 -9.36
C LYS A 17 3.28 -2.01 -9.79
N GLY A 18 3.93 -1.20 -10.61
CA GLY A 18 5.32 -1.42 -11.03
C GLY A 18 6.37 -0.93 -10.02
N ALA A 19 5.96 -0.25 -8.94
CA ALA A 19 6.88 0.35 -7.99
C ALA A 19 7.36 -0.68 -6.95
N PRO A 20 8.68 -0.82 -6.74
CA PRO A 20 9.23 -1.79 -5.78
C PRO A 20 9.12 -1.34 -4.31
N THR A 21 8.75 -0.08 -4.09
CA THR A 21 8.62 0.55 -2.77
C THR A 21 7.50 1.58 -2.83
N PRO A 22 6.83 1.89 -1.71
CA PRO A 22 5.84 2.95 -1.68
C PRO A 22 6.39 4.28 -2.20
N MET A 23 5.53 5.02 -2.90
CA MET A 23 5.88 6.28 -3.52
C MET A 23 5.12 7.43 -2.85
N SER A 24 5.82 8.52 -2.54
CA SER A 24 5.13 9.75 -2.16
C SER A 24 4.34 10.32 -3.35
N ALA A 25 3.34 11.15 -3.08
CA ALA A 25 2.59 11.83 -4.13
C ALA A 25 3.49 12.64 -5.08
N TYR A 26 4.60 13.19 -4.57
CA TYR A 26 5.59 13.90 -5.38
C TYR A 26 6.43 12.97 -6.25
N GLN A 27 6.82 11.80 -5.74
CA GLN A 27 7.51 10.79 -6.55
C GLN A 27 6.60 10.29 -7.68
N VAL A 28 5.31 10.10 -7.39
CA VAL A 28 4.30 9.78 -8.42
C VAL A 28 4.24 10.91 -9.44
N LEU A 29 4.04 12.15 -9.01
CA LEU A 29 4.00 13.31 -9.91
C LEU A 29 5.23 13.40 -10.81
N ASP A 30 6.44 13.29 -10.25
CA ASP A 30 7.68 13.41 -11.00
C ASP A 30 7.84 12.32 -12.07
N ARG A 31 7.34 11.11 -11.82
CA ARG A 31 7.30 10.03 -12.83
C ARG A 31 6.26 10.27 -13.91
N LEU A 32 5.19 11.01 -13.62
CA LEU A 32 4.11 11.30 -14.56
C LEU A 32 4.30 12.61 -15.35
N ARG A 33 5.26 13.47 -14.97
CA ARG A 33 5.61 14.68 -15.73
C ARG A 33 5.93 14.41 -17.21
N PRO A 34 6.71 13.37 -17.58
CA PRO A 34 6.98 13.05 -18.98
C PRO A 34 5.72 12.66 -19.78
N GLU A 35 4.69 12.16 -19.10
CA GLU A 35 3.38 11.83 -19.70
C GLU A 35 2.44 13.04 -19.82
N GLY A 36 2.93 14.25 -19.48
CA GLY A 36 2.16 15.50 -19.56
C GLY A 36 1.34 15.84 -18.30
N ILE A 37 1.44 15.04 -17.22
CA ILE A 37 0.79 15.34 -15.94
C ILE A 37 1.74 16.20 -15.10
N GLN A 38 1.45 17.50 -15.01
CA GLN A 38 2.31 18.45 -14.32
C GLN A 38 1.66 19.10 -13.09
N SER A 39 0.37 18.84 -12.85
CA SER A 39 -0.40 19.48 -11.78
C SER A 39 -0.48 18.58 -10.54
N PRO A 40 0.11 18.97 -9.39
CA PRO A 40 0.01 18.19 -8.17
C PRO A 40 -1.44 17.87 -7.76
N PRO A 41 -2.41 18.81 -7.79
CA PRO A 41 -3.81 18.50 -7.46
C PRO A 41 -4.43 17.37 -8.28
N ILE A 42 -4.00 17.17 -9.54
CA ILE A 42 -4.49 16.07 -10.37
C ILE A 42 -4.05 14.73 -9.79
N VAL A 43 -2.77 14.62 -9.40
CA VAL A 43 -2.21 13.41 -8.79
C VAL A 43 -2.85 13.11 -7.44
N TYR A 44 -2.99 14.10 -6.56
CA TYR A 44 -3.65 13.91 -5.26
C TYR A 44 -5.09 13.43 -5.41
N ARG A 45 -5.85 13.99 -6.36
CA ARG A 45 -7.23 13.57 -6.61
C ARG A 45 -7.31 12.15 -7.19
N ALA A 46 -6.33 11.74 -8.00
CA ALA A 46 -6.26 10.37 -8.51
C ALA A 46 -5.96 9.39 -7.37
N LEU A 47 -4.96 9.68 -6.54
CA LEU A 47 -4.62 8.89 -5.37
C LEU A 47 -5.81 8.73 -4.41
N GLU A 48 -6.51 9.82 -4.10
CA GLU A 48 -7.70 9.78 -3.24
C GLU A 48 -8.81 8.88 -3.80
N ARG A 49 -9.03 8.89 -5.13
CA ARG A 49 -10.02 8.02 -5.76
C ARG A 49 -9.61 6.55 -5.71
N LEU A 50 -8.36 6.26 -6.05
CA LEU A 50 -7.82 4.90 -6.01
C LEU A 50 -7.84 4.33 -4.58
N GLU A 51 -7.54 5.17 -3.58
CA GLU A 51 -7.59 4.81 -2.16
C GLU A 51 -9.02 4.50 -1.72
N LYS A 52 -9.99 5.36 -2.08
CA LYS A 52 -11.42 5.10 -1.82
C LYS A 52 -11.94 3.85 -2.53
N ALA A 53 -11.40 3.52 -3.69
CA ALA A 53 -11.73 2.31 -4.43
C ALA A 53 -11.01 1.05 -3.89
N GLY A 54 -10.15 1.18 -2.87
CA GLY A 54 -9.38 0.06 -2.31
C GLY A 54 -8.28 -0.47 -3.23
N GLN A 55 -7.92 0.26 -4.29
CA GLN A 55 -6.93 -0.17 -5.29
C GLN A 55 -5.50 0.18 -4.87
N ILE A 56 -5.34 1.12 -3.93
CA ILE A 56 -4.07 1.50 -3.33
C ILE A 56 -4.27 1.67 -1.82
N HIS A 57 -3.17 1.56 -1.07
CA HIS A 57 -3.14 1.90 0.35
C HIS A 57 -2.19 3.06 0.59
N ARG A 58 -2.51 3.87 1.60
CA ARG A 58 -1.63 4.91 2.13
C ARG A 58 -0.96 4.42 3.41
N LEU A 59 0.35 4.60 3.46
CA LEU A 59 1.15 4.50 4.68
C LEU A 59 1.24 5.89 5.28
N GLU A 60 0.44 6.15 6.32
CA GLU A 60 0.42 7.42 7.03
C GLU A 60 1.81 7.77 7.56
N GLY A 61 2.51 6.74 8.03
CA GLY A 61 3.83 6.91 8.59
C GLY A 61 4.92 7.38 7.63
N LEU A 62 4.74 7.11 6.33
CA LEU A 62 5.67 7.51 5.26
C LEU A 62 5.09 8.59 4.34
N ASN A 63 3.81 8.94 4.51
CA ASN A 63 3.05 9.74 3.53
C ASN A 63 3.25 9.23 2.09
N ALA A 64 3.13 7.91 1.93
CA ALA A 64 3.42 7.21 0.68
C ALA A 64 2.31 6.22 0.33
N TYR A 65 2.24 5.88 -0.95
CA TYR A 65 1.19 5.06 -1.53
C TYR A 65 1.79 3.83 -2.22
N PHE A 66 1.06 2.73 -2.21
CA PHE A 66 1.42 1.50 -2.94
C PHE A 66 0.14 0.78 -3.39
N ALA A 67 0.26 -0.05 -4.43
CA ALA A 67 -0.90 -0.76 -4.98
C ALA A 67 -1.37 -1.89 -4.05
N CYS A 68 -2.68 -2.08 -3.95
CA CYS A 68 -3.29 -3.19 -3.23
C CYS A 68 -3.13 -4.50 -4.03
N CYS A 69 -2.91 -5.62 -3.33
CA CYS A 69 -2.76 -6.95 -3.94
C CYS A 69 -4.06 -7.65 -4.36
N GLY A 70 -5.22 -6.99 -4.25
CA GLY A 70 -6.48 -7.47 -4.85
C GLY A 70 -7.06 -8.76 -4.25
N ARG A 71 -6.48 -9.31 -3.17
CA ARG A 71 -7.21 -10.23 -2.31
C ARG A 71 -8.24 -9.42 -1.53
N ASP A 72 -9.30 -10.10 -1.13
CA ASP A 72 -10.44 -9.60 -0.36
C ASP A 72 -10.04 -9.11 1.06
N HIS A 73 -8.96 -8.35 1.14
CA HIS A 73 -8.49 -7.62 2.30
C HIS A 73 -9.43 -6.43 2.46
N HIS A 74 -10.68 -6.73 2.84
CA HIS A 74 -11.33 -5.90 3.83
C HIS A 74 -10.27 -5.65 4.91
N THR A 75 -10.08 -4.39 5.28
CA THR A 75 -9.03 -3.85 6.17
C THR A 75 -8.82 -4.59 7.50
N VAL A 76 -9.66 -5.58 7.79
CA VAL A 76 -9.59 -6.57 8.86
C VAL A 76 -8.30 -7.39 8.76
N GLY A 77 -7.62 -7.55 9.88
CA GLY A 77 -6.38 -8.28 10.05
C GLY A 77 -5.14 -7.66 9.44
N THR A 78 -5.24 -6.69 8.52
CA THR A 78 -4.06 -6.20 7.79
C THR A 78 -3.13 -5.35 8.64
N VAL A 79 -1.84 -5.71 8.61
CA VAL A 79 -0.71 -4.98 9.20
C VAL A 79 0.31 -4.69 8.11
N PHE A 80 0.79 -3.44 8.04
CA PHE A 80 1.82 -3.04 7.09
C PHE A 80 3.19 -3.01 7.78
N ALA A 81 4.07 -3.93 7.39
CA ALA A 81 5.45 -3.95 7.88
C ALA A 81 6.37 -3.19 6.92
N VAL A 82 6.98 -2.12 7.43
CA VAL A 82 7.82 -1.20 6.68
C VAL A 82 9.28 -1.40 7.09
N CYS A 83 10.11 -1.81 6.13
CA CYS A 83 11.55 -1.91 6.35
C CYS A 83 12.20 -0.52 6.37
N THR A 84 12.89 -0.17 7.44
CA THR A 84 13.61 1.11 7.57
C THR A 84 14.92 1.14 6.79
N GLY A 85 15.46 -0.02 6.39
CA GLY A 85 16.69 -0.12 5.60
C GLY A 85 16.46 0.05 4.09
N CYS A 86 15.52 -0.72 3.51
CA CYS A 86 15.26 -0.72 2.07
C CYS A 86 13.92 -0.10 1.67
N ARG A 87 13.08 0.32 2.62
CA ARG A 87 11.73 0.89 2.41
C ARG A 87 10.74 -0.04 1.72
N ARG A 88 11.06 -1.35 1.67
CA ARG A 88 10.11 -2.38 1.25
C ARG A 88 8.94 -2.45 2.23
N VAL A 89 7.75 -2.73 1.73
CA VAL A 89 6.55 -2.93 2.54
C VAL A 89 6.00 -4.32 2.33
N GLU A 90 5.64 -4.96 3.42
CA GLU A 90 5.01 -6.26 3.44
C GLU A 90 3.62 -6.13 4.06
N GLU A 91 2.65 -6.76 3.43
CA GLU A 91 1.31 -6.94 3.99
C GLU A 91 1.30 -8.23 4.79
N TRP A 92 0.96 -8.13 6.08
CA TRP A 92 0.80 -9.25 6.97
C TRP A 92 -0.66 -9.40 7.37
N SER A 93 -1.18 -10.61 7.26
CA SER A 93 -2.48 -10.98 7.83
C SER A 93 -2.30 -11.35 9.31
N CYS A 94 -2.86 -10.57 10.21
CA CYS A 94 -2.80 -10.77 11.66
C CYS A 94 -4.22 -10.99 12.21
N GLU A 95 -4.59 -12.24 12.41
CA GLU A 95 -5.87 -12.60 13.01
C GLU A 95 -5.98 -12.05 14.44
N GLY A 96 -7.17 -11.53 14.80
CA GLY A 96 -7.48 -11.03 16.15
C GLY A 96 -6.99 -9.63 16.50
N ILE A 97 -6.23 -8.95 15.62
CA ILE A 97 -5.77 -7.57 15.91
C ILE A 97 -6.93 -6.56 15.96
N ASP A 98 -7.95 -6.75 15.13
CA ASP A 98 -9.19 -5.94 15.18
C ASP A 98 -9.91 -6.09 16.49
N ASP A 99 -10.09 -7.32 16.97
CA ASP A 99 -10.78 -7.61 18.22
C ASP A 99 -10.02 -7.01 19.41
N LEU A 100 -8.69 -7.10 19.39
CA LEU A 100 -7.83 -6.49 20.40
C LEU A 100 -8.03 -4.97 20.47
N LEU A 101 -7.96 -4.29 19.32
CA LEU A 101 -8.11 -2.84 19.24
C LEU A 101 -9.54 -2.40 19.55
N GLY A 102 -10.55 -3.12 19.05
CA GLY A 102 -11.96 -2.88 19.32
C GLY A 102 -12.28 -3.06 20.81
N GLY A 103 -11.77 -4.11 21.45
CA GLY A 103 -11.92 -4.33 22.88
C GLY A 103 -11.26 -3.24 23.73
N ALA A 104 -10.07 -2.76 23.34
CA ALA A 104 -9.40 -1.64 24.00
C ALA A 104 -10.19 -0.34 23.85
N ALA A 105 -10.68 -0.05 22.65
CA ALA A 105 -11.51 1.13 22.37
C ALA A 105 -12.81 1.11 23.18
N ALA A 106 -13.51 -0.02 23.22
CA ALA A 106 -14.74 -0.18 23.99
C ALA A 106 -14.52 0.06 25.50
N LYS A 107 -13.45 -0.50 26.07
CA LYS A 107 -13.08 -0.27 27.49
C LYS A 107 -12.80 1.21 27.80
N ALA A 108 -12.30 1.96 26.82
CA ALA A 108 -12.02 3.38 26.94
C ALA A 108 -13.23 4.29 26.61
N GLY A 109 -14.36 3.72 26.17
CA GLY A 109 -15.50 4.50 25.65
C GLY A 109 -15.17 5.22 24.33
N PHE A 110 -14.19 4.71 23.58
CA PHE A 110 -13.74 5.28 22.31
C PHE A 110 -14.46 4.60 21.12
N ALA A 111 -14.94 5.41 20.17
CA ALA A 111 -15.61 4.93 18.95
C ALA A 111 -14.69 5.11 17.73
N PRO A 112 -13.94 4.07 17.31
CA PRO A 112 -13.03 4.18 16.18
C PRO A 112 -13.80 4.33 14.86
N VAL A 113 -13.35 5.25 14.00
CA VAL A 113 -13.88 5.44 12.64
C VAL A 113 -13.08 4.68 11.57
N GLY A 114 -11.96 4.11 11.96
CA GLY A 114 -11.03 3.35 11.13
C GLY A 114 -9.75 3.03 11.90
N ARG A 115 -8.90 2.18 11.33
CA ARG A 115 -7.58 1.87 11.90
C ARG A 115 -6.53 1.70 10.82
N ILE A 116 -5.30 1.98 11.19
CA ILE A 116 -4.10 1.70 10.39
C ILE A 116 -3.07 1.11 11.35
N VAL A 117 -2.52 -0.05 11.01
CA VAL A 117 -1.50 -0.72 11.83
C VAL A 117 -0.22 -0.81 11.00
N GLU A 118 0.81 -0.08 11.44
CA GLU A 118 2.13 -0.07 10.82
C GLU A 118 3.18 -0.60 11.80
N VAL A 119 4.02 -1.52 11.34
CA VAL A 119 5.19 -2.00 12.07
C VAL A 119 6.43 -1.53 11.33
N ARG A 120 7.39 -0.93 12.05
CA ARG A 120 8.65 -0.47 11.46
C ARG A 120 9.81 -1.29 11.99
N GLY A 121 10.63 -1.81 11.09
CA GLY A 121 11.75 -2.68 11.45
C GLY A 121 12.70 -2.92 10.30
N LEU A 122 13.48 -3.99 10.35
CA LEU A 122 14.34 -4.42 9.25
C LEU A 122 13.80 -5.74 8.68
N CYS A 123 13.64 -5.83 7.36
CA CYS A 123 13.30 -7.08 6.69
C CYS A 123 14.46 -8.09 6.78
N ALA A 124 14.18 -9.38 6.50
CA ALA A 124 15.17 -10.45 6.54
C ALA A 124 16.45 -10.12 5.75
N ILE A 125 16.29 -9.56 4.55
CA ILE A 125 17.40 -9.14 3.68
C ILE A 125 18.26 -8.08 4.36
N CYS A 126 17.65 -7.01 4.89
CA CYS A 126 18.40 -5.94 5.57
C CYS A 126 19.04 -6.38 6.88
N ARG A 127 18.56 -7.47 7.49
CA ARG A 127 19.17 -8.11 8.66
C ARG A 127 20.28 -9.10 8.31
N GLY A 128 20.51 -9.39 7.03
CA GLY A 128 21.43 -10.44 6.59
C GLY A 128 20.95 -11.86 6.89
N ALA A 129 19.63 -12.05 7.07
CA ALA A 129 19.00 -13.35 7.29
C ALA A 129 18.38 -13.90 6.00
N ALA A 130 18.36 -15.23 5.84
CA ALA A 130 17.57 -15.88 4.80
C ALA A 130 16.08 -15.61 5.03
N ARG A 131 15.31 -15.38 3.96
CA ARG A 131 13.86 -15.22 4.05
C ARG A 131 13.26 -16.59 4.43
N PRO A 132 12.46 -16.71 5.49
CA PRO A 132 11.76 -17.97 5.77
C PRO A 132 10.86 -18.36 4.58
N GLU A 133 10.96 -19.62 4.14
CA GLU A 133 10.25 -20.16 2.97
C GLU A 133 8.75 -20.37 3.24
N ASP A 134 8.36 -20.34 4.51
CA ASP A 134 7.04 -20.65 5.08
C ASP A 134 6.23 -19.41 5.49
N ALA A 135 6.57 -18.25 4.94
CA ALA A 135 5.90 -16.96 5.11
C ALA A 135 4.51 -16.86 4.42
N HIS A 136 3.65 -17.87 4.61
CA HIS A 136 2.28 -17.95 4.10
C HIS A 136 1.41 -16.87 4.75
N GLY A 137 1.49 -15.64 4.23
CA GLY A 137 0.81 -14.47 4.77
C GLY A 137 1.62 -13.17 4.75
N LEU A 138 2.89 -13.21 4.34
CA LEU A 138 3.74 -12.02 4.18
C LEU A 138 3.89 -11.70 2.69
N THR A 139 2.93 -10.96 2.13
CA THR A 139 3.04 -10.54 0.73
C THR A 139 3.93 -9.31 0.65
N ALA A 140 5.13 -9.48 0.07
CA ALA A 140 6.12 -8.41 -0.03
C ALA A 140 5.96 -7.61 -1.32
N HIS A 141 5.73 -6.30 -1.21
CA HIS A 141 5.73 -5.38 -2.34
C HIS A 141 7.17 -5.08 -2.77
N GLY A 142 7.60 -5.58 -3.93
CA GLY A 142 8.97 -5.41 -4.44
C GLY A 142 9.24 -6.18 -5.74
N PRO A 143 10.44 -6.07 -6.34
CA PRO A 143 10.81 -6.87 -7.50
C PRO A 143 10.79 -8.36 -7.09
N GLY A 144 10.01 -9.16 -7.82
CA GLY A 144 9.73 -10.57 -7.48
C GLY A 144 8.44 -10.81 -6.68
N CYS A 145 7.51 -9.84 -6.62
CA CYS A 145 6.16 -10.11 -6.12
C CYS A 145 5.44 -11.03 -7.12
N GLU A 146 5.22 -12.29 -6.74
CA GLU A 146 4.35 -13.23 -7.44
C GLU A 146 2.88 -12.97 -7.10
N CYS A 147 2.47 -11.69 -7.07
CA CYS A 147 1.06 -11.37 -7.23
C CYS A 147 0.75 -11.72 -8.69
N GLY A 148 0.16 -12.90 -8.89
CA GLY A 148 -0.24 -13.39 -10.21
C GLY A 148 -1.03 -12.32 -10.93
N HIS A 149 -0.38 -11.59 -11.83
CA HIS A 149 -0.99 -10.73 -12.82
C HIS A 149 -1.57 -11.62 -13.94
N GLY A 150 -2.30 -12.66 -13.54
CA GLY A 150 -3.05 -13.55 -14.41
C GLY A 150 -4.37 -12.89 -14.73
N SER A 151 -4.52 -12.54 -15.99
CA SER A 151 -5.79 -12.19 -16.62
C SER A 151 -6.84 -13.27 -16.36
N GLU A 152 -7.88 -12.94 -15.60
CA GLU A 152 -9.14 -13.67 -15.53
C GLU A 152 -10.20 -12.61 -15.22
N GLY A 153 -11.25 -12.35 -15.99
CA GLY A 153 -11.82 -12.86 -17.23
C GLY A 153 -13.12 -12.07 -17.41
#